data_AF-A0A8J3AJ53-F1
#
_entry.id   AF-A0A8J3AJ53-F1
#
_cell.length_a   1.000
_cell.length_b   1.000
_cell.length_c   1.000
_cell.angle_alpha   90.00
_cell.angle_beta   90.00
_cell.angle_gamma   90.00
#
_symmetry.space_group_name_H-M   'P 1'
#
loop_
_entity.id
_entity.type
_entity.pdbx_description
1 polymer ?
#
loop_
_entity_poly.entity_id
_entity_poly.type
_entity_poly.pdbx_seq_one_letter_code
_entity_poly.pdbx_strand_id
1 'polypeptide(L)'
;MTKVLLGLTLIGIVLLVILSIIRPQGTNANSRLRSNANTSSKPSSPRLRTIRWVCIGAITGLVAGFGITWLLDHYLVFGVMLGMDVIIAAAWSVMLVGAAIALSIITHSWRKVLAIVTTVLAVCSTATQINEVYGEYPTLGSVVDITSFEPLDLSRIGKATQSAQQWREHPTQAPKQGMVGSVNIPATASGFKARTAVVYVPPAGLVPQPVRLPVLIMMAGQPGSPDRAFLAGQLPQIANQYAQQHHGLAPVIVAPDQLGSALHNTLCVNSTKYGNVETYITKDVTDWIVNHLPVSKEPQHWAIAGFSQGATCAVQFGLRYPERYGHIIASSSELGPHNGNETRMIRDFFNGNAAAYRAHVPLDILHEHIHDQVFAHSTLIMGAGTLDSKSISNAKTITQAARLAGMDATTIIVPNTGHDWHTVQATLRTALPTVCAQMGLDFPIPTLKDTAATTGVRVVEQK
;
A
#
# COMPACT_ATOMS: atom_id res chain seq x y z
N MET A 1 -3.51 9.74 -15.52
CA MET A 1 -4.53 8.88 -16.17
C MET A 1 -5.94 9.24 -15.70
N THR A 2 -6.19 9.36 -14.39
CA THR A 2 -7.51 9.71 -13.80
C THR A 2 -8.17 10.93 -14.44
N LYS A 3 -7.46 12.07 -14.52
CA LYS A 3 -8.00 13.32 -15.12
C LYS A 3 -8.40 13.16 -16.59
N VAL A 4 -7.67 12.33 -17.34
CA VAL A 4 -7.96 12.06 -18.76
C VAL A 4 -9.21 11.19 -18.89
N LEU A 5 -9.33 10.11 -18.11
CA LEU A 5 -10.51 9.23 -18.11
C LEU A 5 -11.77 9.96 -17.65
N LEU A 6 -11.66 10.78 -16.61
CA LEU A 6 -12.76 11.61 -16.13
C LEU A 6 -13.20 12.62 -17.20
N GLY A 7 -12.24 13.30 -17.83
CA GLY A 7 -12.51 14.22 -18.94
C GLY A 7 -13.22 13.54 -20.11
N LEU A 8 -12.76 12.35 -20.53
CA LEU A 8 -13.38 11.56 -21.59
C LEU A 8 -14.80 11.09 -21.21
N THR A 9 -15.01 10.70 -19.95
CA THR A 9 -16.33 10.30 -19.45
C THR A 9 -17.31 11.46 -19.51
N LEU A 10 -16.90 12.64 -19.04
CA LEU A 10 -17.72 13.86 -19.09
C LEU A 10 -18.04 14.27 -20.54
N ILE A 11 -17.06 14.21 -21.43
CA ILE A 11 -17.26 14.48 -22.87
C ILE A 11 -18.27 13.48 -23.46
N GLY A 12 -18.14 12.20 -23.16
CA GLY A 12 -19.07 11.15 -23.62
C GLY A 12 -20.51 11.41 -23.17
N ILE A 13 -20.70 11.77 -21.90
CA ILE A 13 -22.02 12.12 -21.35
C ILE A 13 -22.59 13.37 -22.02
N VAL A 14 -21.79 14.43 -22.16
CA VAL A 14 -22.21 15.68 -22.81
C VAL A 14 -22.61 15.43 -24.26
N LEU A 15 -21.82 14.65 -25.01
CA LEU A 15 -22.14 14.26 -26.38
C LEU A 15 -23.44 13.47 -26.44
N LEU A 16 -23.65 12.47 -25.58
CA LEU A 16 -24.88 11.69 -25.53
C LEU A 16 -26.11 12.56 -25.22
N VAL A 17 -25.97 13.54 -24.32
CA VAL A 17 -27.02 14.51 -23.99
C VAL A 17 -27.34 15.39 -25.19
N ILE A 18 -26.32 16.00 -25.82
CA ILE A 18 -26.47 16.86 -27.00
C ILE A 18 -27.14 16.09 -28.15
N LEU A 19 -26.65 14.89 -28.46
CA LEU A 19 -27.17 14.03 -29.53
C LEU A 19 -28.61 13.59 -29.25
N SER A 20 -28.98 13.41 -27.99
CA SER A 20 -30.35 13.07 -27.60
C SER A 20 -31.32 14.25 -27.71
N ILE A 21 -30.80 15.48 -27.73
CA ILE A 21 -31.57 16.72 -27.91
C ILE A 21 -31.70 17.09 -29.40
N ILE A 22 -30.71 16.73 -30.23
CA ILE A 22 -30.67 16.99 -31.68
C ILE A 22 -31.37 15.84 -32.45
N ARG A 23 -32.48 16.14 -33.12
CA ARG A 23 -33.12 15.23 -34.10
C ARG A 23 -32.29 15.22 -35.40
N PRO A 24 -32.14 14.09 -36.10
CA PRO A 24 -31.88 14.16 -37.53
C PRO A 24 -33.10 14.81 -38.21
N GLN A 25 -32.87 15.88 -38.99
CA GLN A 25 -33.87 16.38 -39.93
C GLN A 25 -33.99 15.36 -41.08
N GLY A 26 -34.82 14.33 -40.87
CA GLY A 26 -35.17 13.34 -41.88
C GLY A 26 -36.61 13.58 -42.34
N THR A 27 -36.74 13.97 -43.60
CA THR A 27 -37.94 14.23 -44.38
C THR A 27 -39.03 13.17 -44.20
N ASN A 28 -40.22 13.58 -43.76
CA ASN A 28 -41.47 12.92 -44.13
C ASN A 28 -42.59 13.96 -44.13
N ALA A 29 -42.74 14.60 -45.28
CA ALA A 29 -44.01 15.17 -45.68
C ALA A 29 -45.05 14.04 -45.74
N ASN A 30 -46.31 14.38 -45.47
CA ASN A 30 -47.48 13.49 -45.41
C ASN A 30 -47.64 12.71 -44.10
N SER A 31 -48.38 13.29 -43.15
CA SER A 31 -49.76 12.83 -42.96
C SER A 31 -50.48 13.58 -41.83
N ARG A 32 -51.80 13.74 -42.04
CA ARG A 32 -52.90 13.96 -41.07
C ARG A 32 -53.37 15.38 -40.79
N LEU A 33 -54.32 15.78 -41.64
CA LEU A 33 -55.62 16.30 -41.19
C LEU A 33 -56.32 15.26 -40.28
N ARG A 34 -56.70 15.64 -39.05
CA ARG A 34 -57.97 15.31 -38.35
C ARG A 34 -57.96 15.77 -36.88
N SER A 35 -58.70 16.87 -36.65
CA SER A 35 -59.74 17.13 -35.64
C SER A 35 -59.63 16.60 -34.18
N ASN A 36 -59.62 17.60 -33.27
CA ASN A 36 -60.35 17.86 -32.00
C ASN A 36 -60.22 17.01 -30.70
N ALA A 37 -59.66 17.72 -29.69
CA ALA A 37 -60.18 18.03 -28.36
C ALA A 37 -60.64 16.92 -27.38
N ASN A 38 -59.84 16.63 -26.35
CA ASN A 38 -59.90 17.23 -25.00
C ASN A 38 -59.44 16.24 -23.89
N THR A 39 -58.79 16.79 -22.87
CA THR A 39 -58.23 16.19 -21.64
C THR A 39 -56.89 15.44 -21.74
N SER A 40 -56.13 15.57 -20.65
CA SER A 40 -54.82 15.00 -20.32
C SER A 40 -53.60 15.86 -20.67
N SER A 41 -52.79 16.09 -19.64
CA SER A 41 -51.46 16.70 -19.60
C SER A 41 -50.73 16.77 -20.95
N LYS A 42 -50.24 17.97 -21.34
CA LYS A 42 -49.28 18.12 -22.45
C LYS A 42 -48.22 17.01 -22.33
N PRO A 43 -48.11 16.07 -23.31
CA PRO A 43 -47.09 15.05 -23.24
C PRO A 43 -45.74 15.76 -23.19
N SER A 44 -44.96 15.47 -22.14
CA SER A 44 -43.62 16.04 -21.98
C SER A 44 -42.87 15.86 -23.29
N SER A 45 -42.29 16.94 -23.83
CA SER A 45 -41.55 16.83 -25.10
C SER A 45 -40.49 15.72 -24.96
N PRO A 46 -40.16 14.99 -26.04
CA PRO A 46 -39.18 13.89 -25.98
C PRO A 46 -37.87 14.29 -25.29
N ARG A 47 -37.46 15.56 -25.43
CA ARG A 47 -36.33 16.17 -24.71
C ARG A 47 -36.50 16.19 -23.20
N LEU A 48 -37.65 16.66 -22.71
CA LEU A 48 -37.97 16.67 -21.27
C LEU A 48 -38.05 15.24 -20.70
N ARG A 49 -38.54 14.27 -21.47
CA ARG A 49 -38.56 12.86 -21.07
C ARG A 49 -37.14 12.31 -20.94
N THR A 50 -36.26 12.57 -21.90
CA THR A 50 -34.86 12.12 -21.83
C THR A 50 -34.11 12.77 -20.66
N ILE A 51 -34.21 14.09 -20.49
CA ILE A 51 -33.58 14.80 -19.37
C ILE A 51 -34.05 14.22 -18.03
N ARG A 52 -35.35 13.99 -17.86
CA ARG A 52 -35.90 13.39 -16.64
C ARG A 52 -35.29 12.02 -16.34
N TRP A 53 -35.21 11.13 -17.31
CA TRP A 53 -34.63 9.80 -17.11
C TRP A 53 -33.14 9.82 -16.79
N VAL A 54 -32.37 10.71 -17.44
CA VAL A 54 -30.94 10.91 -17.13
C VAL A 54 -30.77 11.41 -15.70
N CYS A 55 -31.57 12.40 -15.27
CA CYS A 55 -31.55 12.90 -13.91
C CYS A 55 -31.94 11.82 -12.89
N ILE A 56 -32.97 11.01 -13.18
CA ILE A 56 -33.36 9.89 -12.32
C ILE A 56 -32.22 8.87 -12.21
N GLY A 57 -31.59 8.48 -13.32
CA GLY A 57 -30.45 7.56 -13.33
C GLY A 57 -29.27 8.11 -12.54
N ALA A 58 -28.93 9.39 -12.74
CA ALA A 58 -27.88 10.08 -12.01
C ALA A 58 -28.15 10.11 -10.50
N ILE A 59 -29.32 10.61 -10.08
CA ILE A 59 -29.68 10.73 -8.66
C ILE A 59 -29.74 9.36 -7.99
N THR A 60 -30.33 8.36 -8.65
CA THR A 60 -30.38 7.00 -8.13
C THR A 60 -28.98 6.43 -7.96
N GLY A 61 -28.10 6.63 -8.96
CA GLY A 61 -26.71 6.21 -8.88
C GLY A 61 -25.93 6.91 -7.76
N LEU A 62 -26.14 8.21 -7.57
CA LEU A 62 -25.50 8.98 -6.50
C LEU A 62 -25.92 8.47 -5.12
N VAL A 63 -27.22 8.32 -4.88
CA VAL A 63 -27.78 7.84 -3.61
C VAL A 63 -27.34 6.41 -3.33
N ALA A 64 -27.39 5.53 -4.35
CA ALA A 64 -26.95 4.14 -4.20
C ALA A 64 -25.44 4.04 -3.94
N GLY A 65 -24.62 4.76 -4.70
CA GLY A 65 -23.17 4.76 -4.53
C GLY A 65 -22.76 5.27 -3.14
N PHE A 66 -23.36 6.38 -2.69
CA PHE A 66 -23.14 6.90 -1.35
C PHE A 66 -23.62 5.91 -0.28
N GLY A 67 -24.87 5.43 -0.37
CA GLY A 67 -25.45 4.54 0.63
C GLY A 67 -24.72 3.21 0.77
N ILE A 68 -24.31 2.59 -0.35
CA ILE A 68 -23.56 1.33 -0.34
C ILE A 68 -22.17 1.54 0.27
N THR A 69 -21.42 2.55 -0.18
CA THR A 69 -20.06 2.76 0.34
C THR A 69 -20.05 3.23 1.77
N TRP A 70 -21.02 4.05 2.19
CA TRP A 70 -21.23 4.41 3.59
C TRP A 70 -21.55 3.18 4.44
N LEU A 71 -22.37 2.24 3.95
CA LEU A 71 -22.69 1.01 4.68
C LEU A 71 -21.45 0.11 4.81
N LEU A 72 -20.66 -0.03 3.74
CA LEU A 72 -19.41 -0.80 3.75
C LEU A 72 -18.38 -0.20 4.72
N ASP A 73 -18.30 1.13 4.78
CA ASP A 73 -17.47 1.88 5.72
C ASP A 73 -17.96 1.72 7.16
N HIS A 74 -19.26 1.86 7.40
CA HIS A 74 -19.87 1.78 8.73
C HIS A 74 -19.63 0.42 9.40
N TYR A 75 -19.73 -0.67 8.64
CA TYR A 75 -19.46 -2.02 9.13
C TYR A 75 -17.99 -2.43 9.03
N LEU A 76 -17.09 -1.52 8.61
CA LEU A 76 -15.67 -1.80 8.39
C LEU A 76 -15.48 -3.13 7.63
N VAL A 77 -16.22 -3.31 6.53
CA VAL A 77 -16.23 -4.58 5.78
C VAL A 77 -14.82 -4.98 5.33
N PHE A 78 -13.97 -3.99 5.06
CA PHE A 78 -12.58 -4.19 4.68
C PHE A 78 -11.59 -4.13 5.87
N GLY A 79 -12.09 -4.10 7.10
CA GLY A 79 -11.30 -3.98 8.32
C GLY A 79 -10.75 -2.57 8.61
N VAL A 80 -11.01 -1.62 7.71
CA VAL A 80 -10.51 -0.23 7.70
C VAL A 80 -11.61 0.73 7.26
N MET A 81 -11.47 2.00 7.66
CA MET A 81 -12.35 3.07 7.21
C MET A 81 -12.00 3.46 5.76
N LEU A 82 -12.99 3.49 4.88
CA LEU A 82 -12.88 3.98 3.50
C LEU A 82 -12.67 5.50 3.45
N GLY A 83 -13.28 6.23 4.39
CA GLY A 83 -13.21 7.69 4.45
C GLY A 83 -14.14 8.40 3.45
N MET A 84 -14.46 9.66 3.77
CA MET A 84 -15.44 10.44 2.99
C MET A 84 -15.01 10.69 1.56
N ASP A 85 -13.71 10.82 1.29
CA ASP A 85 -13.22 11.08 -0.06
C ASP A 85 -13.51 9.90 -1.01
N VAL A 86 -13.34 8.66 -0.53
CA VAL A 86 -13.67 7.45 -1.30
C VAL A 86 -15.18 7.31 -1.47
N ILE A 87 -15.95 7.56 -0.42
CA ILE A 87 -17.42 7.53 -0.48
C ILE A 87 -17.93 8.54 -1.52
N ILE A 88 -17.40 9.76 -1.50
CA ILE A 88 -17.76 10.83 -2.44
C ILE A 88 -17.33 10.44 -3.87
N ALA A 89 -16.09 10.00 -4.07
CA ALA A 89 -15.58 9.56 -5.37
C ALA A 89 -16.40 8.41 -5.97
N ALA A 90 -16.76 7.41 -5.15
CA ALA A 90 -17.62 6.31 -5.55
C ALA A 90 -19.04 6.78 -5.85
N ALA A 91 -19.62 7.68 -5.05
CA ALA A 91 -20.95 8.22 -5.29
C ALA A 91 -21.03 9.00 -6.63
N TRP A 92 -20.07 9.90 -6.90
CA TRP A 92 -19.97 10.59 -8.19
C TRP A 92 -19.83 9.62 -9.35
N SER A 93 -19.04 8.58 -9.17
CA SER A 93 -18.82 7.55 -10.17
C SER A 93 -20.07 6.75 -10.51
N VAL A 94 -20.79 6.26 -9.49
CA VAL A 94 -22.04 5.51 -9.68
C VAL A 94 -23.13 6.41 -10.26
N MET A 95 -23.13 7.72 -9.94
CA MET A 95 -23.99 8.71 -10.61
C MET A 95 -23.73 8.77 -12.13
N LEU A 96 -22.47 8.83 -12.57
CA LEU A 96 -22.11 8.87 -14.00
C LEU A 96 -22.50 7.56 -14.71
N VAL A 97 -22.29 6.41 -14.06
CA VAL A 97 -22.72 5.10 -14.56
C VAL A 97 -24.25 5.03 -14.68
N GLY A 98 -24.98 5.48 -13.66
CA GLY A 98 -26.45 5.52 -13.67
C GLY A 98 -27.00 6.40 -14.79
N ALA A 99 -26.38 7.55 -15.05
CA ALA A 99 -26.73 8.42 -16.17
C ALA A 99 -26.47 7.75 -17.53
N ALA A 100 -25.32 7.08 -17.69
CA ALA A 100 -24.96 6.37 -18.93
C ALA A 100 -25.88 5.17 -19.21
N ILE A 101 -26.25 4.39 -18.18
CA ILE A 101 -27.22 3.30 -18.29
C ILE A 101 -28.59 3.85 -18.72
N ALA A 102 -29.08 4.91 -18.07
CA ALA A 102 -30.36 5.53 -18.45
C ALA A 102 -30.35 6.00 -19.93
N LEU A 103 -29.24 6.57 -20.41
CA LEU A 103 -29.04 6.94 -21.81
C LEU A 103 -29.03 5.73 -22.75
N SER A 104 -28.42 4.61 -22.36
CA SER A 104 -28.34 3.39 -23.18
C SER A 104 -29.71 2.74 -23.42
N ILE A 105 -30.64 2.87 -22.47
CA ILE A 105 -31.99 2.30 -22.54
C ILE A 105 -32.86 3.11 -23.51
N ILE A 106 -32.67 4.44 -23.54
CA ILE A 106 -33.52 5.38 -24.30
C ILE A 106 -33.01 5.61 -25.72
N THR A 107 -31.73 5.34 -25.97
CA THR A 107 -31.10 5.57 -27.29
C THR A 107 -31.05 4.28 -28.13
N HIS A 108 -31.07 4.46 -29.46
CA HIS A 108 -30.97 3.36 -30.43
C HIS A 108 -29.71 3.52 -31.30
N SER A 109 -29.26 2.40 -31.90
CA SER A 109 -28.14 2.35 -32.85
C SER A 109 -26.78 2.75 -32.24
N TRP A 110 -25.91 3.44 -32.97
CA TRP A 110 -24.54 3.82 -32.55
C TRP A 110 -24.48 4.56 -31.19
N ARG A 111 -25.58 5.19 -30.77
CA ARG A 111 -25.69 5.85 -29.45
C ARG A 111 -25.67 4.85 -28.28
N LYS A 112 -26.14 3.60 -28.48
CA LYS A 112 -25.97 2.51 -27.50
C LYS A 112 -24.49 2.15 -27.34
N VAL A 113 -23.76 2.05 -28.45
CA VAL A 113 -22.31 1.78 -28.41
C VAL A 113 -21.59 2.89 -27.65
N LEU A 114 -21.90 4.15 -27.94
CA LEU A 114 -21.33 5.30 -27.23
C LEU A 114 -21.68 5.28 -25.72
N ALA A 115 -22.90 4.90 -25.34
CA ALA A 115 -23.31 4.76 -23.94
C ALA A 115 -22.57 3.62 -23.21
N ILE A 116 -22.37 2.47 -23.87
CA ILE A 116 -21.57 1.36 -23.33
C ILE A 116 -20.13 1.81 -23.12
N VAL A 117 -19.51 2.44 -24.12
CA VAL A 117 -18.13 2.96 -24.01
C VAL A 117 -18.02 3.98 -22.88
N THR A 118 -18.98 4.91 -22.75
CA THR A 118 -19.01 5.90 -21.67
C THR A 118 -19.16 5.24 -20.30
N THR A 119 -19.93 4.16 -20.20
CA THR A 119 -20.08 3.38 -18.96
C THR A 119 -18.76 2.72 -18.56
N VAL A 120 -18.06 2.10 -19.51
CA VAL A 120 -16.74 1.50 -19.27
C VAL A 120 -15.73 2.57 -18.85
N LEU A 121 -15.70 3.73 -19.54
CA LEU A 121 -14.84 4.85 -19.17
C LEU A 121 -15.15 5.38 -17.76
N ALA A 122 -16.43 5.46 -17.38
CA ALA A 122 -16.84 5.86 -16.04
C ALA A 122 -16.30 4.88 -15.00
N VAL A 123 -16.49 3.57 -15.19
CA VAL A 123 -15.97 2.52 -14.28
C VAL A 123 -14.46 2.58 -14.18
N CYS A 124 -13.74 2.71 -15.30
CA CYS A 124 -12.28 2.85 -15.30
C CYS A 124 -11.84 4.13 -14.57
N SER A 125 -12.55 5.25 -14.78
CA SER A 125 -12.30 6.51 -14.08
C SER A 125 -12.45 6.33 -12.57
N THR A 126 -13.51 5.65 -12.12
CA THR A 126 -13.73 5.31 -10.70
C THR A 126 -12.60 4.50 -10.13
N ALA A 127 -12.20 3.42 -10.81
CA ALA A 127 -11.11 2.57 -10.37
C ALA A 127 -9.81 3.37 -10.22
N THR A 128 -9.49 4.25 -11.18
CA THR A 128 -8.30 5.10 -11.09
C THR A 128 -8.38 6.15 -9.99
N GLN A 129 -9.56 6.71 -9.71
CA GLN A 129 -9.74 7.71 -8.66
C GLN A 129 -9.63 7.09 -7.27
N ILE A 130 -10.25 5.93 -7.05
CA ILE A 130 -10.09 5.16 -5.81
C ILE A 130 -8.63 4.78 -5.63
N ASN A 131 -7.97 4.32 -6.70
CA ASN A 131 -6.55 4.00 -6.68
C ASN A 131 -5.65 5.20 -6.35
N GLU A 132 -6.01 6.41 -6.80
CA GLU A 132 -5.27 7.64 -6.49
C GLU A 132 -5.40 8.03 -5.01
N VAL A 133 -6.51 7.69 -4.35
CA VAL A 133 -6.68 7.86 -2.90
C VAL A 133 -5.79 6.88 -2.12
N TYR A 134 -5.83 5.59 -2.47
CA TYR A 134 -5.10 4.56 -1.72
C TYR A 134 -3.61 4.43 -2.12
N GLY A 135 -3.27 4.77 -3.35
CA GLY A 135 -1.94 4.54 -3.93
C GLY A 135 -1.64 3.07 -4.26
N GLU A 136 -2.66 2.21 -4.33
CA GLU A 136 -2.51 0.75 -4.25
C GLU A 136 -1.92 0.08 -5.50
N TYR A 137 -2.27 0.53 -6.71
CA TYR A 137 -1.86 -0.07 -7.99
C TYR A 137 -1.13 0.95 -8.87
N PRO A 138 0.19 1.08 -8.75
CA PRO A 138 0.96 2.06 -9.53
C PRO A 138 1.08 1.70 -11.03
N THR A 139 1.03 0.41 -11.38
CA THR A 139 1.16 -0.08 -12.77
C THR A 139 0.06 -1.09 -13.13
N LEU A 140 -0.18 -1.31 -14.44
CA LEU A 140 -1.07 -2.38 -14.91
C LEU A 140 -0.55 -3.77 -14.51
N GLY A 141 0.78 -3.98 -14.49
CA GLY A 141 1.40 -5.22 -14.03
C GLY A 141 1.06 -5.53 -12.57
N SER A 142 0.94 -4.49 -11.73
CA SER A 142 0.53 -4.63 -10.32
C SER A 142 -0.89 -5.16 -10.13
N VAL A 143 -1.76 -5.05 -11.16
CA VAL A 143 -3.15 -5.56 -11.14
C VAL A 143 -3.19 -7.07 -11.41
N VAL A 144 -2.25 -7.57 -12.22
CA VAL A 144 -2.20 -8.97 -12.65
C VAL A 144 -1.08 -9.77 -11.98
N ASP A 145 -0.51 -9.24 -10.88
CA ASP A 145 0.58 -9.86 -10.12
C ASP A 145 1.84 -10.19 -10.93
N ILE A 146 2.12 -9.41 -11.98
CA ILE A 146 3.34 -9.54 -12.79
C ILE A 146 4.34 -8.47 -12.36
N THR A 147 5.58 -8.90 -12.06
CA THR A 147 6.65 -7.95 -11.73
C THR A 147 6.91 -7.01 -12.91
N SER A 148 6.94 -5.71 -12.65
CA SER A 148 7.28 -4.67 -13.61
C SER A 148 8.79 -4.40 -13.65
N PHE A 149 9.58 -5.10 -12.82
CA PHE A 149 11.03 -4.93 -12.73
C PHE A 149 11.78 -6.02 -13.50
N GLU A 150 12.73 -5.59 -14.32
CA GLU A 150 13.69 -6.49 -14.96
C GLU A 150 14.53 -7.26 -13.91
N PRO A 151 14.97 -8.49 -14.22
CA PRO A 151 15.83 -9.26 -13.33
C PRO A 151 17.11 -8.50 -12.94
N LEU A 152 17.45 -8.50 -11.66
CA LEU A 152 18.66 -7.87 -11.16
C LEU A 152 19.88 -8.72 -11.54
N ASP A 153 20.82 -8.11 -12.25
CA ASP A 153 22.10 -8.75 -12.57
C ASP A 153 23.03 -8.75 -11.34
N LEU A 154 22.96 -9.83 -10.56
CA LEU A 154 23.79 -10.02 -9.37
C LEU A 154 25.29 -10.13 -9.67
N SER A 155 25.68 -10.45 -10.91
CA SER A 155 27.10 -10.53 -11.28
C SER A 155 27.82 -9.18 -11.21
N ARG A 156 27.04 -8.09 -11.26
CA ARG A 156 27.51 -6.71 -11.16
C ARG A 156 27.59 -6.20 -9.72
N ILE A 157 27.15 -7.00 -8.75
CA ILE A 157 27.12 -6.63 -7.32
C ILE A 157 28.19 -7.44 -6.60
N GLY A 158 29.26 -6.77 -6.20
CA GLY A 158 30.35 -7.39 -5.44
C GLY A 158 30.00 -7.60 -3.95
N LYS A 159 30.87 -8.31 -3.25
CA LYS A 159 30.84 -8.35 -1.77
C LYS A 159 31.40 -7.07 -1.17
N ALA A 160 30.95 -6.76 0.03
CA ALA A 160 31.43 -5.58 0.76
C ALA A 160 32.92 -5.69 1.07
N THR A 161 33.69 -4.66 0.70
CA THR A 161 35.14 -4.58 0.91
C THR A 161 35.55 -3.42 1.84
N GLN A 162 34.63 -2.51 2.16
CA GLN A 162 34.89 -1.36 3.03
C GLN A 162 33.69 -1.04 3.92
N SER A 163 33.93 -0.32 5.01
CA SER A 163 32.88 0.17 5.93
C SER A 163 32.26 1.50 5.47
N ALA A 164 31.07 1.82 5.98
CA ALA A 164 30.45 3.13 5.74
C ALA A 164 31.30 4.29 6.27
N GLN A 165 32.05 4.07 7.37
CA GLN A 165 32.98 5.08 7.89
C GLN A 165 34.12 5.37 6.90
N GLN A 166 34.82 4.32 6.44
CA GLN A 166 35.90 4.47 5.45
C GLN A 166 35.42 5.18 4.19
N TRP A 167 34.20 4.85 3.73
CA TRP A 167 33.57 5.51 2.60
C TRP A 167 33.32 7.00 2.82
N ARG A 168 32.84 7.41 4.01
CA ARG A 168 32.61 8.83 4.32
C ARG A 168 33.91 9.63 4.37
N GLU A 169 34.99 9.04 4.87
CA GLU A 169 36.31 9.68 4.93
C GLU A 169 36.90 9.87 3.52
N HIS A 170 36.66 8.90 2.62
CA HIS A 170 37.24 8.89 1.27
C HIS A 170 36.23 8.40 0.20
N PRO A 171 35.16 9.18 -0.08
CA PRO A 171 34.11 8.73 -1.00
C PRO A 171 34.64 8.67 -2.43
N THR A 172 34.43 7.55 -3.11
CA THR A 172 34.76 7.43 -4.53
C THR A 172 33.56 7.80 -5.40
N GLN A 173 33.79 7.98 -6.70
CA GLN A 173 32.69 8.23 -7.64
C GLN A 173 31.75 7.02 -7.69
N ALA A 174 30.48 7.25 -7.38
CA ALA A 174 29.39 6.28 -7.45
C ALA A 174 28.34 6.72 -8.48
N PRO A 175 27.46 5.81 -8.95
CA PRO A 175 26.30 6.19 -9.75
C PRO A 175 25.41 7.23 -9.05
N LYS A 176 24.68 8.05 -9.80
CA LYS A 176 23.78 9.05 -9.21
C LYS A 176 22.54 8.45 -8.52
N GLN A 177 22.18 7.23 -8.91
CA GLN A 177 21.01 6.51 -8.42
C GLN A 177 21.40 5.05 -8.17
N GLY A 178 20.74 4.43 -7.20
CA GLY A 178 20.81 2.99 -6.98
C GLY A 178 20.10 2.22 -8.08
N MET A 179 20.29 0.90 -8.06
CA MET A 179 19.75 -0.04 -9.02
C MET A 179 18.58 -0.81 -8.38
N VAL A 180 17.49 -0.96 -9.12
CA VAL A 180 16.33 -1.77 -8.72
C VAL A 180 16.19 -2.93 -9.68
N GLY A 181 15.88 -4.12 -9.18
CA GLY A 181 15.58 -5.26 -10.03
C GLY A 181 14.88 -6.39 -9.26
N SER A 182 14.30 -7.30 -10.03
CA SER A 182 13.61 -8.46 -9.49
C SER A 182 14.57 -9.64 -9.25
N VAL A 183 14.34 -10.41 -8.20
CA VAL A 183 15.17 -11.58 -7.84
C VAL A 183 14.31 -12.74 -7.37
N ASN A 184 14.71 -13.95 -7.74
CA ASN A 184 14.11 -15.17 -7.19
C ASN A 184 14.92 -15.60 -5.96
N ILE A 185 14.29 -15.57 -4.79
CA ILE A 185 14.86 -16.06 -3.53
C ILE A 185 14.42 -17.51 -3.34
N PRO A 186 15.34 -18.50 -3.35
CA PRO A 186 14.96 -19.90 -3.18
C PRO A 186 14.43 -20.17 -1.77
N ALA A 187 13.21 -20.72 -1.68
CA ALA A 187 12.57 -21.14 -0.45
C ALA A 187 13.09 -22.51 0.03
N THR A 188 14.40 -22.63 0.23
CA THR A 188 15.10 -23.91 0.45
C THR A 188 14.73 -24.54 1.79
N ALA A 189 14.68 -23.76 2.87
CA ALA A 189 14.30 -24.24 4.19
C ALA A 189 12.79 -24.24 4.40
N SER A 190 12.08 -23.24 3.87
CA SER A 190 10.65 -23.08 4.09
C SER A 190 9.76 -23.93 3.19
N GLY A 191 10.18 -24.21 1.95
CA GLY A 191 9.31 -24.75 0.91
C GLY A 191 8.14 -23.83 0.53
N PHE A 192 8.17 -22.56 0.98
CA PHE A 192 7.12 -21.59 0.71
C PHE A 192 7.09 -21.18 -0.76
N LYS A 193 5.89 -21.08 -1.34
CA LYS A 193 5.71 -20.66 -2.74
C LYS A 193 5.66 -19.14 -2.84
N ALA A 194 6.81 -18.50 -2.68
CA ALA A 194 6.96 -17.06 -2.83
C ALA A 194 6.95 -16.64 -4.32
N ARG A 195 6.35 -15.48 -4.61
CA ARG A 195 6.57 -14.75 -5.86
C ARG A 195 7.93 -14.06 -5.84
N THR A 196 8.38 -13.61 -7.01
CA THR A 196 9.65 -12.89 -7.20
C THR A 196 9.73 -11.67 -6.29
N ALA A 197 10.87 -11.52 -5.58
CA ALA A 197 11.16 -10.40 -4.71
C ALA A 197 11.73 -9.22 -5.51
N VAL A 198 11.74 -8.03 -4.91
CA VAL A 198 12.36 -6.84 -5.50
C VAL A 198 13.46 -6.32 -4.58
N VAL A 199 14.59 -5.92 -5.16
CA VAL A 199 15.76 -5.43 -4.44
C VAL A 199 16.16 -4.06 -4.98
N TYR A 200 16.49 -3.13 -4.07
CA TYR A 200 17.22 -1.91 -4.35
C TYR A 200 18.62 -1.99 -3.74
N VAL A 201 19.63 -1.70 -4.55
CA VAL A 201 21.03 -1.54 -4.13
C VAL A 201 21.42 -0.07 -4.29
N PRO A 202 21.83 0.63 -3.23
CA PRO A 202 22.19 2.05 -3.29
C PRO A 202 23.49 2.28 -4.04
N PRO A 203 23.78 3.52 -4.47
CA PRO A 203 25.01 3.85 -5.21
C PRO A 203 26.31 3.31 -4.62
N ALA A 204 26.50 3.40 -3.29
CA ALA A 204 27.70 2.93 -2.61
C ALA A 204 27.87 1.40 -2.62
N GLY A 205 26.82 0.64 -2.97
CA GLY A 205 26.87 -0.80 -3.18
C GLY A 205 27.18 -1.20 -4.64
N LEU A 206 27.22 -0.24 -5.57
CA LEU A 206 27.38 -0.47 -7.02
C LEU A 206 28.78 -0.12 -7.54
N VAL A 207 29.69 0.28 -6.66
CA VAL A 207 31.08 0.62 -7.00
C VAL A 207 31.98 -0.63 -7.00
N PRO A 208 33.17 -0.59 -7.63
CA PRO A 208 34.08 -1.74 -7.67
C PRO A 208 34.52 -2.27 -6.29
N GLN A 209 34.53 -1.40 -5.27
CA GLN A 209 34.78 -1.75 -3.88
C GLN A 209 33.52 -1.46 -3.04
N PRO A 210 32.49 -2.32 -3.06
CA PRO A 210 31.22 -2.03 -2.41
C PRO A 210 31.35 -1.76 -0.91
N VAL A 211 30.56 -0.81 -0.43
CA VAL A 211 30.43 -0.54 1.00
C VAL A 211 29.60 -1.63 1.67
N ARG A 212 29.91 -1.97 2.92
CA ARG A 212 29.06 -2.79 3.80
C ARG A 212 27.85 -1.96 4.24
N LEU A 213 26.69 -2.29 3.70
CA LEU A 213 25.46 -1.51 3.89
C LEU A 213 24.51 -2.20 4.87
N PRO A 214 23.65 -1.44 5.57
CA PRO A 214 22.56 -2.00 6.33
C PRO A 214 21.45 -2.50 5.41
N VAL A 215 20.50 -3.24 5.99
CA VAL A 215 19.38 -3.88 5.29
C VAL A 215 18.05 -3.33 5.81
N LEU A 216 17.12 -3.08 4.90
CA LEU A 216 15.70 -2.86 5.21
C LEU A 216 14.87 -3.92 4.47
N ILE A 217 14.26 -4.84 5.20
CA ILE A 217 13.23 -5.73 4.65
C ILE A 217 11.89 -5.00 4.70
N MET A 218 11.21 -4.84 3.57
CA MET A 218 9.91 -4.14 3.49
C MET A 218 8.82 -5.05 2.95
N MET A 219 7.80 -5.33 3.77
CA MET A 219 6.67 -6.19 3.41
C MET A 219 5.44 -5.40 2.96
N ALA A 220 4.71 -5.94 1.98
CA ALA A 220 3.50 -5.34 1.45
C ALA A 220 2.30 -5.47 2.42
N GLY A 221 1.24 -4.68 2.21
CA GLY A 221 -0.06 -4.94 2.82
C GLY A 221 -0.81 -6.11 2.16
N GLN A 222 -2.02 -6.38 2.64
CA GLN A 222 -2.98 -7.25 1.96
C GLN A 222 -4.16 -6.38 1.49
N PRO A 223 -4.50 -6.38 0.19
CA PRO A 223 -3.84 -7.09 -0.90
C PRO A 223 -2.42 -6.57 -1.20
N GLY A 224 -1.53 -7.38 -1.78
CA GLY A 224 -0.16 -6.89 -2.04
C GLY A 224 0.77 -7.77 -2.85
N SER A 225 1.92 -7.19 -3.23
CA SER A 225 3.03 -7.88 -3.89
C SER A 225 4.36 -7.16 -3.58
N PRO A 226 5.51 -7.84 -3.75
CA PRO A 226 6.84 -7.21 -3.65
C PRO A 226 6.99 -5.92 -4.45
N ASP A 227 6.58 -5.96 -5.72
CA ASP A 227 6.57 -4.81 -6.61
C ASP A 227 5.73 -3.65 -6.09
N ARG A 228 4.55 -3.95 -5.55
CA ARG A 228 3.65 -2.95 -5.00
C ARG A 228 4.28 -2.26 -3.79
N ALA A 229 4.94 -3.01 -2.90
CA ALA A 229 5.67 -2.42 -1.78
C ALA A 229 6.72 -1.40 -2.26
N PHE A 230 7.43 -1.71 -3.34
CA PHE A 230 8.42 -0.81 -3.94
C PHE A 230 7.81 0.43 -4.57
N LEU A 231 6.83 0.25 -5.45
CA LEU A 231 6.27 1.33 -6.26
C LEU A 231 5.34 2.23 -5.45
N ALA A 232 4.43 1.64 -4.67
CA ALA A 232 3.46 2.38 -3.86
C ALA A 232 4.12 2.97 -2.60
N GLY A 233 5.10 2.25 -2.02
CA GLY A 233 5.92 2.77 -0.91
C GLY A 233 6.98 3.80 -1.33
N GLN A 234 7.19 4.00 -2.63
CA GLN A 234 8.25 4.87 -3.19
C GLN A 234 9.65 4.56 -2.65
N LEU A 235 9.95 3.29 -2.39
CA LEU A 235 11.19 2.89 -1.72
C LEU A 235 12.45 3.35 -2.48
N PRO A 236 12.55 3.17 -3.81
CA PRO A 236 13.72 3.65 -4.56
C PRO A 236 13.87 5.17 -4.51
N GLN A 237 12.77 5.92 -4.54
CA GLN A 237 12.80 7.39 -4.51
C GLN A 237 13.27 7.89 -3.14
N ILE A 238 12.72 7.34 -2.06
CA ILE A 238 13.10 7.70 -0.69
C ILE A 238 14.57 7.33 -0.46
N ALA A 239 15.00 6.13 -0.84
CA ALA A 239 16.37 5.68 -0.67
C ALA A 239 17.38 6.47 -1.52
N ASN A 240 17.04 6.80 -2.77
CA ASN A 240 17.89 7.64 -3.61
C ASN A 240 17.99 9.08 -3.11
N GLN A 241 16.90 9.64 -2.57
CA GLN A 241 16.93 10.97 -1.97
C GLN A 241 17.85 11.00 -0.75
N TYR A 242 17.76 9.97 0.12
CA TYR A 242 18.70 9.79 1.22
C TYR A 242 20.14 9.64 0.68
N ALA A 243 20.38 8.73 -0.25
CA ALA A 243 21.70 8.49 -0.84
C ALA A 243 22.35 9.76 -1.40
N GLN A 244 21.57 10.62 -2.07
CA GLN A 244 22.07 11.90 -2.61
C GLN A 244 22.61 12.85 -1.54
N GLN A 245 22.07 12.78 -0.32
CA GLN A 245 22.47 13.60 0.82
C GLN A 245 23.59 12.96 1.64
N HIS A 246 23.84 11.65 1.47
CA HIS A 246 24.79 10.87 2.28
C HIS A 246 25.84 10.15 1.43
N HIS A 247 26.41 10.83 0.43
CA HIS A 247 27.50 10.31 -0.40
C HIS A 247 27.22 8.96 -1.08
N GLY A 248 25.97 8.70 -1.45
CA GLY A 248 25.56 7.42 -2.06
C GLY A 248 25.23 6.31 -1.07
N LEU A 249 25.32 6.56 0.25
CA LEU A 249 24.95 5.61 1.31
C LEU A 249 23.43 5.59 1.52
N ALA A 250 22.86 4.40 1.54
CA ALA A 250 21.49 4.12 1.96
C ALA A 250 21.43 2.63 2.37
N PRO A 251 20.32 2.13 2.95
CA PRO A 251 20.16 0.70 3.13
C PRO A 251 19.95 0.00 1.79
N VAL A 252 20.39 -1.25 1.71
CA VAL A 252 19.86 -2.20 0.73
C VAL A 252 18.42 -2.50 1.13
N ILE A 253 17.47 -2.30 0.22
CA ILE A 253 16.05 -2.55 0.49
C ILE A 253 15.64 -3.83 -0.23
N VAL A 254 14.97 -4.74 0.48
CA VAL A 254 14.46 -5.99 -0.07
C VAL A 254 12.99 -6.13 0.27
N ALA A 255 12.15 -6.29 -0.74
CA ALA A 255 10.75 -6.65 -0.58
C ALA A 255 10.58 -8.12 -0.96
N PRO A 256 10.60 -9.05 0.02
CA PRO A 256 10.24 -10.44 -0.24
C PRO A 256 8.72 -10.58 -0.35
N ASP A 257 8.25 -11.67 -0.94
CA ASP A 257 6.81 -12.01 -0.91
C ASP A 257 6.47 -12.78 0.36
N GLN A 258 5.70 -12.18 1.27
CA GLN A 258 5.20 -12.86 2.48
C GLN A 258 3.76 -13.41 2.32
N LEU A 259 3.11 -13.16 1.18
CA LEU A 259 1.72 -13.52 0.94
C LEU A 259 1.59 -14.77 0.05
N GLY A 260 2.48 -14.94 -0.93
CA GLY A 260 2.43 -16.01 -1.94
C GLY A 260 1.36 -15.79 -3.02
N SER A 261 0.43 -14.86 -2.80
CA SER A 261 -0.58 -14.38 -3.75
C SER A 261 -1.12 -13.03 -3.25
N ALA A 262 -1.64 -12.16 -4.12
CA ALA A 262 -2.12 -10.85 -3.71
C ALA A 262 -3.16 -10.85 -2.60
N LEU A 263 -4.06 -11.85 -2.55
CA LEU A 263 -5.21 -11.84 -1.64
C LEU A 263 -5.02 -12.73 -0.41
N HIS A 264 -3.93 -13.48 -0.33
CA HIS A 264 -3.68 -14.36 0.81
C HIS A 264 -3.39 -13.55 2.07
N ASN A 265 -3.87 -14.04 3.21
CA ASN A 265 -3.41 -13.61 4.52
C ASN A 265 -2.79 -14.83 5.21
N THR A 266 -1.45 -14.86 5.22
CA THR A 266 -0.66 -15.97 5.75
C THR A 266 -0.50 -15.93 7.26
N LEU A 267 -0.98 -14.84 7.90
CA LEU A 267 -0.68 -14.44 9.27
C LEU A 267 0.82 -14.28 9.57
N CYS A 268 1.69 -14.42 8.56
CA CYS A 268 3.14 -14.46 8.70
C CYS A 268 3.64 -15.57 9.64
N VAL A 269 2.94 -16.71 9.62
CA VAL A 269 3.30 -17.88 10.43
C VAL A 269 3.60 -19.08 9.55
N ASN A 270 4.28 -20.06 10.13
CA ASN A 270 4.37 -21.38 9.53
C ASN A 270 3.03 -22.11 9.66
N SER A 271 2.39 -22.43 8.53
CA SER A 271 1.10 -23.10 8.51
C SER A 271 1.02 -24.16 7.43
N THR A 272 0.20 -25.18 7.64
CA THR A 272 -0.14 -26.18 6.61
C THR A 272 -0.97 -25.58 5.48
N LYS A 273 -1.65 -24.45 5.73
CA LYS A 273 -2.54 -23.78 4.79
C LYS A 273 -1.79 -22.99 3.72
N TYR A 274 -0.77 -22.23 4.11
CA TYR A 274 -0.02 -21.35 3.20
C TYR A 274 1.48 -21.65 3.13
N GLY A 275 1.99 -22.61 3.89
CA GLY A 275 3.41 -22.96 3.95
C GLY A 275 4.17 -22.21 5.06
N ASN A 276 5.49 -22.35 5.05
CA ASN A 276 6.35 -21.87 6.14
C ASN A 276 6.83 -20.43 5.93
N VAL A 277 5.92 -19.46 6.04
CA VAL A 277 6.23 -18.03 5.76
C VAL A 277 7.21 -17.44 6.77
N GLU A 278 7.07 -17.75 8.06
CA GLU A 278 7.98 -17.27 9.09
C GLU A 278 9.41 -17.75 8.78
N THR A 279 9.59 -19.02 8.42
CA THR A 279 10.89 -19.56 8.00
C THR A 279 11.39 -18.93 6.70
N TYR A 280 10.51 -18.64 5.74
CA TYR A 280 10.93 -17.99 4.49
C TYR A 280 11.54 -16.62 4.76
N ILE A 281 10.88 -15.78 5.55
CA ILE A 281 11.33 -14.40 5.81
C ILE A 281 12.56 -14.38 6.74
N THR A 282 12.56 -15.17 7.81
CA THR A 282 13.57 -15.10 8.88
C THR A 282 14.81 -15.95 8.64
N LYS A 283 14.77 -16.80 7.59
CA LYS A 283 15.89 -17.66 7.20
C LYS A 283 16.21 -17.59 5.73
N ASP A 284 15.31 -18.02 4.84
CA ASP A 284 15.64 -18.11 3.41
C ASP A 284 16.00 -16.74 2.81
N VAL A 285 15.20 -15.72 3.13
CA VAL A 285 15.44 -14.34 2.69
C VAL A 285 16.69 -13.75 3.34
N THR A 286 16.88 -13.88 4.66
CA THR A 286 18.06 -13.33 5.33
C THR A 286 19.35 -13.98 4.85
N ASP A 287 19.36 -15.31 4.71
CA ASP A 287 20.51 -16.06 4.21
C ASP A 287 20.84 -15.66 2.77
N TRP A 288 19.81 -15.51 1.92
CA TRP A 288 19.99 -15.04 0.55
C TRP A 288 20.59 -13.63 0.49
N ILE A 289 20.07 -12.69 1.28
CA ILE A 289 20.56 -11.30 1.33
C ILE A 289 22.05 -11.27 1.70
N VAL A 290 22.43 -11.96 2.77
CA VAL A 290 23.84 -12.04 3.23
C VAL A 290 24.74 -12.69 2.17
N ASN A 291 24.23 -13.71 1.47
CA ASN A 291 24.99 -14.47 0.49
C ASN A 291 25.11 -13.80 -0.89
N HIS A 292 24.28 -12.81 -1.22
CA HIS A 292 24.31 -12.18 -2.54
C HIS A 292 24.61 -10.68 -2.54
N LEU A 293 24.41 -9.96 -1.43
CA LEU A 293 24.50 -8.50 -1.39
C LEU A 293 25.66 -8.01 -0.48
N PRO A 294 26.16 -6.77 -0.64
CA PRO A 294 27.25 -6.20 0.14
C PRO A 294 26.75 -5.67 1.49
N VAL A 295 26.20 -6.55 2.32
CA VAL A 295 25.48 -6.14 3.54
C VAL A 295 26.22 -6.48 4.83
N SER A 296 25.85 -5.79 5.92
CA SER A 296 26.19 -6.20 7.28
C SER A 296 25.50 -7.50 7.67
N LYS A 297 26.07 -8.24 8.62
CA LYS A 297 25.42 -9.40 9.28
C LYS A 297 24.96 -9.08 10.70
N GLU A 298 25.28 -7.89 11.20
CA GLU A 298 25.02 -7.49 12.58
C GLU A 298 23.58 -6.98 12.74
N PRO A 299 22.84 -7.40 13.78
CA PRO A 299 21.43 -7.07 13.95
C PRO A 299 21.13 -5.58 14.02
N GLN A 300 22.03 -4.78 14.62
CA GLN A 300 21.92 -3.32 14.69
C GLN A 300 21.92 -2.65 13.31
N HIS A 301 22.34 -3.34 12.25
CA HIS A 301 22.35 -2.86 10.86
C HIS A 301 21.18 -3.43 10.04
N TRP A 302 20.18 -4.03 10.69
CA TRP A 302 19.02 -4.63 10.02
C TRP A 302 17.73 -4.06 10.56
N ALA A 303 16.90 -3.59 9.63
CA ALA A 303 15.55 -3.13 9.87
C ALA A 303 14.54 -4.03 9.17
N ILE A 304 13.39 -4.24 9.80
CA ILE A 304 12.22 -4.85 9.19
C ILE A 304 11.04 -3.89 9.22
N ALA A 305 10.33 -3.81 8.11
CA ALA A 305 9.26 -2.85 7.92
C ALA A 305 8.08 -3.43 7.15
N GLY A 306 6.94 -2.77 7.26
CA GLY A 306 5.79 -3.13 6.44
C GLY A 306 4.59 -2.19 6.57
N PHE A 307 3.59 -2.46 5.75
CA PHE A 307 2.30 -1.79 5.74
C PHE A 307 1.17 -2.78 6.07
N SER A 308 0.19 -2.40 6.88
CA SER A 308 -1.02 -3.19 7.15
C SER A 308 -0.68 -4.60 7.65
N GLN A 309 -1.14 -5.66 6.98
CA GLN A 309 -0.75 -7.05 7.24
C GLN A 309 0.80 -7.20 7.32
N GLY A 310 1.55 -6.61 6.39
CA GLY A 310 3.01 -6.63 6.42
C GLY A 310 3.61 -5.84 7.58
N ALA A 311 2.94 -4.80 8.08
CA ALA A 311 3.34 -4.10 9.29
C ALA A 311 3.18 -5.00 10.51
N THR A 312 2.07 -5.73 10.59
CA THR A 312 1.83 -6.75 11.62
C THR A 312 2.93 -7.83 11.56
N CYS A 313 3.36 -8.25 10.37
CA CYS A 313 4.47 -9.18 10.20
C CYS A 313 5.81 -8.60 10.67
N ALA A 314 6.09 -7.32 10.34
CA ALA A 314 7.32 -6.65 10.76
C ALA A 314 7.43 -6.58 12.29
N VAL A 315 6.33 -6.25 12.98
CA VAL A 315 6.30 -6.25 14.45
C VAL A 315 6.48 -7.67 15.00
N GLN A 316 5.79 -8.67 14.44
CA GLN A 316 5.94 -10.07 14.86
C GLN A 316 7.38 -10.57 14.75
N PHE A 317 7.98 -10.42 13.57
CA PHE A 317 9.33 -10.92 13.32
C PHE A 317 10.39 -10.12 14.07
N GLY A 318 10.27 -8.79 14.14
CA GLY A 318 11.21 -7.96 14.88
C GLY A 318 11.24 -8.26 16.37
N LEU A 319 10.09 -8.58 16.97
CA LEU A 319 10.00 -8.95 18.39
C LEU A 319 10.41 -10.40 18.67
N ARG A 320 10.15 -11.34 17.75
CA ARG A 320 10.52 -12.76 17.91
C ARG A 320 11.97 -13.05 17.56
N TYR A 321 12.60 -12.19 16.77
CA TYR A 321 13.98 -12.36 16.29
C TYR A 321 14.83 -11.09 16.51
N PRO A 322 14.94 -10.59 17.75
CA PRO A 322 15.74 -9.39 18.07
C PRO A 322 17.24 -9.58 17.78
N GLU A 323 17.73 -10.82 17.77
CA GLU A 323 19.07 -11.19 17.33
C GLU A 323 19.28 -11.14 15.82
N ARG A 324 18.25 -10.76 15.05
CA ARG A 324 18.32 -10.54 13.60
C ARG A 324 17.95 -9.11 13.21
N TYR A 325 16.97 -8.50 13.89
CA TYR A 325 16.43 -7.18 13.53
C TYR A 325 16.57 -6.21 14.70
N GLY A 326 17.42 -5.20 14.54
CA GLY A 326 17.56 -4.12 15.53
C GLY A 326 16.45 -3.07 15.42
N HIS A 327 15.83 -2.92 14.25
CA HIS A 327 14.89 -1.81 13.99
C HIS A 327 13.60 -2.28 13.35
N ILE A 328 12.47 -1.73 13.79
CA ILE A 328 11.14 -2.05 13.28
C ILE A 328 10.45 -0.76 12.81
N ILE A 329 9.94 -0.74 11.58
CA ILE A 329 9.11 0.36 11.06
C ILE A 329 7.76 -0.18 10.59
N ALA A 330 6.67 0.14 11.29
CA ALA A 330 5.36 -0.46 11.03
C ALA A 330 4.30 0.61 10.75
N SER A 331 3.77 0.64 9.53
CA SER A 331 2.68 1.55 9.16
C SER A 331 1.33 0.84 9.19
N SER A 332 0.41 1.32 10.02
CA SER A 332 -0.96 0.80 10.14
C SER A 332 -1.05 -0.68 10.54
N SER A 333 -0.22 -1.09 11.52
CA SER A 333 -0.22 -2.45 12.06
C SER A 333 -1.49 -2.79 12.85
N GLU A 334 -1.85 -4.07 12.83
CA GLU A 334 -2.81 -4.66 13.76
C GLU A 334 -2.15 -4.98 15.11
N LEU A 335 -2.96 -5.30 16.13
CA LEU A 335 -2.48 -5.69 17.47
C LEU A 335 -1.78 -7.05 17.50
N GLY A 336 -1.93 -7.85 16.44
CA GLY A 336 -1.37 -9.18 16.28
C GLY A 336 -1.92 -9.84 15.02
N PRO A 337 -1.49 -11.08 14.71
CA PRO A 337 -1.99 -11.79 13.54
C PRO A 337 -3.51 -11.90 13.60
N HIS A 338 -4.17 -11.47 12.51
CA HIS A 338 -5.61 -11.41 12.41
C HIS A 338 -6.10 -11.84 11.03
N ASN A 339 -7.10 -12.71 11.00
CA ASN A 339 -7.83 -13.11 9.79
C ASN A 339 -9.27 -13.51 10.16
N GLY A 340 -10.02 -12.54 10.70
CA GLY A 340 -11.40 -12.74 11.15
C GLY A 340 -11.48 -13.35 12.55
N ASN A 341 -12.31 -14.38 12.73
CA ASN A 341 -12.56 -14.97 14.05
C ASN A 341 -11.33 -15.72 14.59
N GLU A 342 -10.92 -15.39 15.81
CA GLU A 342 -9.71 -15.93 16.44
C GLU A 342 -9.74 -17.46 16.59
N THR A 343 -10.85 -18.04 17.05
CA THR A 343 -10.97 -19.50 17.21
C THR A 343 -10.76 -20.23 15.88
N ARG A 344 -11.35 -19.71 14.79
CA ARG A 344 -11.15 -20.25 13.44
C ARG A 344 -9.69 -20.11 13.00
N MET A 345 -9.09 -18.96 13.28
CA MET A 345 -7.69 -18.68 12.93
C MET A 345 -6.72 -19.63 13.66
N ILE A 346 -6.88 -19.81 14.96
CA ILE A 346 -6.08 -20.74 15.77
C ILE A 346 -6.21 -22.17 15.21
N ARG A 347 -7.42 -22.61 14.89
CA ARG A 347 -7.66 -23.92 14.27
C ARG A 347 -6.96 -24.05 12.92
N ASP A 348 -7.15 -23.09 12.03
CA ASP A 348 -6.75 -23.18 10.62
C ASP A 348 -5.24 -22.95 10.38
N PHE A 349 -4.59 -22.15 11.23
CA PHE A 349 -3.18 -21.74 11.03
C PHE A 349 -2.24 -22.29 12.09
N PHE A 350 -2.74 -22.58 13.29
CA PHE A 350 -1.95 -23.07 14.42
C PHE A 350 -2.35 -24.49 14.83
N ASN A 351 -3.12 -25.21 14.00
CA ASN A 351 -3.61 -26.56 14.26
C ASN A 351 -4.35 -26.67 15.62
N GLY A 352 -5.05 -25.62 16.03
CA GLY A 352 -5.75 -25.56 17.32
C GLY A 352 -4.88 -25.15 18.51
N ASN A 353 -3.59 -24.89 18.31
CA ASN A 353 -2.68 -24.50 19.38
C ASN A 353 -2.76 -22.99 19.69
N ALA A 354 -3.53 -22.65 20.73
CA ALA A 354 -3.68 -21.26 21.17
C ALA A 354 -2.35 -20.66 21.70
N ALA A 355 -1.52 -21.44 22.39
CA ALA A 355 -0.23 -20.95 22.88
C ALA A 355 0.71 -20.57 21.73
N ALA A 356 0.72 -21.34 20.64
CA ALA A 356 1.47 -21.00 19.44
C ALA A 356 0.98 -19.70 18.80
N TYR A 357 -0.33 -19.45 18.78
CA TYR A 357 -0.88 -18.17 18.34
C TYR A 357 -0.43 -17.01 19.25
N ARG A 358 -0.54 -17.17 20.58
CA ARG A 358 -0.17 -16.14 21.56
C ARG A 358 1.32 -15.78 21.48
N ALA A 359 2.19 -16.74 21.18
CA ALA A 359 3.61 -16.50 20.93
C ALA A 359 3.88 -15.60 19.71
N HIS A 360 2.88 -15.33 18.86
CA HIS A 360 2.95 -14.39 17.74
C HIS A 360 2.21 -13.07 18.01
N VAL A 361 1.61 -12.87 19.19
CA VAL A 361 0.93 -11.63 19.54
C VAL A 361 1.96 -10.65 20.12
N PRO A 362 2.21 -9.48 19.48
CA PRO A 362 3.19 -8.49 19.94
C PRO A 362 3.10 -8.15 21.43
N LEU A 363 1.88 -7.92 21.94
CA LEU A 363 1.69 -7.55 23.34
C LEU A 363 2.10 -8.65 24.31
N ASP A 364 1.97 -9.92 23.92
CA ASP A 364 2.35 -11.06 24.74
C ASP A 364 3.86 -11.23 24.77
N ILE A 365 4.51 -11.12 23.61
CA ILE A 365 5.97 -11.18 23.48
C ILE A 365 6.63 -10.05 24.31
N LEU A 366 6.08 -8.84 24.21
CA LEU A 366 6.57 -7.68 24.98
C LEU A 366 6.38 -7.85 26.48
N HIS A 367 5.24 -8.41 26.90
CA HIS A 367 4.97 -8.68 28.31
C HIS A 367 5.88 -9.77 28.88
N GLU A 368 6.15 -10.83 28.10
CA GLU A 368 7.06 -11.92 28.48
C GLU A 368 8.49 -11.43 28.72
N HIS A 369 8.96 -10.45 27.95
CA HIS A 369 10.32 -9.93 28.02
C HIS A 369 10.48 -8.59 28.77
N ILE A 370 9.48 -8.20 29.57
CA ILE A 370 9.47 -6.88 30.23
C ILE A 370 10.66 -6.66 31.21
N HIS A 371 11.30 -7.74 31.68
CA HIS A 371 12.39 -7.68 32.66
C HIS A 371 13.76 -8.11 32.15
N ASP A 372 13.84 -8.69 30.95
CA ASP A 372 15.03 -9.43 30.52
C ASP A 372 15.98 -8.61 29.62
N GLN A 373 15.65 -7.34 29.35
CA GLN A 373 16.45 -6.38 28.56
C GLN A 373 16.77 -6.85 27.13
N VAL A 374 16.07 -7.85 26.61
CA VAL A 374 16.26 -8.41 25.26
C VAL A 374 16.16 -7.33 24.17
N PHE A 375 15.36 -6.28 24.40
CA PHE A 375 15.12 -5.21 23.44
C PHE A 375 15.84 -3.88 23.75
N ALA A 376 16.82 -3.86 24.65
CA ALA A 376 17.47 -2.63 25.13
C ALA A 376 18.16 -1.80 24.04
N HIS A 377 18.43 -2.39 22.87
CA HIS A 377 19.05 -1.72 21.71
C HIS A 377 18.14 -1.73 20.47
N SER A 378 16.85 -2.00 20.66
CA SER A 378 15.90 -2.12 19.56
C SER A 378 15.03 -0.87 19.44
N THR A 379 14.78 -0.46 18.20
CA THR A 379 13.90 0.67 17.86
C THR A 379 12.58 0.16 17.28
N LEU A 380 11.46 0.76 17.68
CA LEU A 380 10.14 0.52 17.09
C LEU A 380 9.47 1.84 16.70
N ILE A 381 9.30 2.09 15.41
CA ILE A 381 8.58 3.27 14.90
C ILE A 381 7.27 2.83 14.27
N MET A 382 6.15 3.29 14.82
CA MET A 382 4.82 2.96 14.30
C MET A 382 4.13 4.18 13.71
N GLY A 383 3.73 4.11 12.44
CA GLY A 383 3.02 5.18 11.75
C GLY A 383 1.54 4.88 11.53
N ALA A 384 0.67 5.88 11.67
CA ALA A 384 -0.75 5.77 11.30
C ALA A 384 -1.29 7.11 10.79
N GLY A 385 -2.21 7.07 9.82
CA GLY A 385 -2.88 8.26 9.29
C GLY A 385 -3.97 8.78 10.22
N THR A 386 -4.23 10.09 10.23
CA THR A 386 -5.28 10.71 11.08
C THR A 386 -6.69 10.19 10.82
N LEU A 387 -6.95 9.65 9.63
CA LEU A 387 -8.25 9.09 9.24
C LEU A 387 -8.40 7.61 9.62
N ASP A 388 -7.35 6.98 10.15
CA ASP A 388 -7.36 5.58 10.59
C ASP A 388 -7.25 5.48 12.13
N SER A 389 -8.37 5.72 12.79
CA SER A 389 -8.47 5.72 14.25
C SER A 389 -8.07 4.38 14.90
N LYS A 390 -8.37 3.26 14.23
CA LYS A 390 -8.03 1.91 14.69
C LYS A 390 -6.52 1.72 14.69
N SER A 391 -5.83 2.05 13.59
CA SER A 391 -4.37 1.95 13.53
C SER A 391 -3.67 2.90 14.50
N ILE A 392 -4.20 4.10 14.74
CA ILE A 392 -3.67 5.00 15.78
C ILE A 392 -3.75 4.33 17.15
N SER A 393 -4.89 3.70 17.48
CA SER A 393 -5.07 2.98 18.75
C SER A 393 -4.09 1.82 18.88
N ASN A 394 -3.94 1.01 17.83
CA ASN A 394 -3.01 -0.12 17.83
C ASN A 394 -1.56 0.34 18.00
N ALA A 395 -1.14 1.35 17.23
CA ALA A 395 0.20 1.90 17.28
C ALA A 395 0.56 2.42 18.67
N LYS A 396 -0.36 3.15 19.34
CA LYS A 396 -0.14 3.62 20.71
C LYS A 396 -0.04 2.47 21.72
N THR A 397 -0.89 1.46 21.57
CA THR A 397 -0.91 0.31 22.49
C THR A 397 0.38 -0.48 22.41
N ILE A 398 0.84 -0.80 21.19
CA ILE A 398 2.08 -1.57 20.97
C ILE A 398 3.30 -0.74 21.37
N THR A 399 3.39 0.55 21.00
CA THR A 399 4.57 1.36 21.38
C THR A 399 4.65 1.58 22.89
N GLN A 400 3.52 1.70 23.59
CA GLN A 400 3.50 1.76 25.05
C GLN A 400 4.07 0.46 25.66
N ALA A 401 3.59 -0.71 25.23
CA ALA A 401 4.11 -1.99 25.70
C ALA A 401 5.61 -2.17 25.35
N ALA A 402 6.03 -1.72 24.17
CA ALA A 402 7.42 -1.81 23.72
C ALA A 402 8.37 -0.98 24.58
N ARG A 403 7.96 0.23 24.99
CA ARG A 403 8.73 1.07 25.93
C ARG A 403 8.88 0.40 27.29
N LEU A 404 7.80 -0.20 27.80
CA LEU A 404 7.84 -0.92 29.06
C LEU A 404 8.82 -2.11 29.01
N ALA A 405 8.96 -2.75 27.84
CA ALA A 405 9.94 -3.81 27.59
C ALA A 405 11.36 -3.32 27.24
N GLY A 406 11.61 -2.01 27.30
CA GLY A 406 12.95 -1.42 27.11
C GLY A 406 13.31 -0.97 25.70
N MET A 407 12.37 -0.93 24.74
CA MET A 407 12.62 -0.43 23.38
C MET A 407 12.60 1.10 23.28
N ASP A 408 13.36 1.65 22.34
CA ASP A 408 13.11 3.00 21.81
C ASP A 408 11.90 2.95 20.86
N ALA A 409 10.69 3.08 21.42
CA ALA A 409 9.46 3.02 20.64
C ALA A 409 8.79 4.39 20.47
N THR A 410 8.32 4.70 19.27
CA THR A 410 7.68 5.98 18.93
C THR A 410 6.48 5.78 18.01
N THR A 411 5.37 6.48 18.31
CA THR A 411 4.22 6.58 17.41
C THR A 411 4.27 7.88 16.62
N ILE A 412 4.02 7.77 15.32
CA ILE A 412 3.99 8.85 14.34
C ILE A 412 2.56 8.92 13.78
N ILE A 413 1.97 10.12 13.77
CA ILE A 413 0.64 10.36 13.22
C ILE A 413 0.74 11.27 11.99
N VAL A 414 0.34 10.74 10.85
CA VAL A 414 0.42 11.41 9.55
C VAL A 414 -0.90 12.15 9.28
N PRO A 415 -0.87 13.48 9.06
CA PRO A 415 -2.08 14.25 8.81
C PRO A 415 -2.71 13.91 7.45
N ASN A 416 -4.03 14.03 7.37
CA ASN A 416 -4.84 13.95 6.14
C ASN A 416 -4.64 12.67 5.32
N THR A 417 -4.31 11.57 5.99
CA THR A 417 -4.11 10.24 5.38
C THR A 417 -4.86 9.20 6.22
N GLY A 418 -5.18 8.06 5.61
CA GLY A 418 -5.87 6.93 6.23
C GLY A 418 -5.04 5.66 6.15
N HIS A 419 -5.71 4.53 5.90
CA HIS A 419 -5.07 3.22 5.71
C HIS A 419 -4.56 3.08 4.27
N ASP A 420 -3.61 3.92 3.89
CA ASP A 420 -3.15 4.07 2.50
C ASP A 420 -1.62 4.21 2.41
N TRP A 421 -1.10 4.15 1.18
CA TRP A 421 0.34 4.25 0.93
C TRP A 421 0.92 5.64 1.19
N HIS A 422 0.12 6.70 1.28
CA HIS A 422 0.62 8.02 1.66
C HIS A 422 1.04 8.03 3.14
N THR A 423 0.30 7.35 4.02
CA THR A 423 0.71 7.09 5.41
C THR A 423 2.07 6.36 5.46
N VAL A 424 2.24 5.33 4.62
CA VAL A 424 3.48 4.54 4.56
C VAL A 424 4.66 5.39 4.09
N GLN A 425 4.48 6.13 3.00
CA GLN A 425 5.51 7.02 2.45
C GLN A 425 5.94 8.08 3.47
N ALA A 426 5.00 8.73 4.14
CA ALA A 426 5.30 9.74 5.16
C ALA A 426 6.00 9.13 6.39
N THR A 427 5.56 7.94 6.82
CA THR A 427 6.20 7.20 7.92
C THR A 427 7.65 6.88 7.57
N LEU A 428 7.91 6.32 6.38
CA LEU A 428 9.26 5.98 5.92
C LEU A 428 10.15 7.22 5.77
N ARG A 429 9.64 8.31 5.17
CA ARG A 429 10.39 9.58 5.04
C ARG A 429 10.78 10.17 6.40
N THR A 430 9.95 9.97 7.42
CA THR A 430 10.21 10.44 8.79
C THR A 430 11.17 9.52 9.54
N ALA A 431 10.96 8.20 9.45
CA ALA A 431 11.68 7.19 10.22
C ALA A 431 13.09 6.90 9.66
N LEU A 432 13.22 6.85 8.33
CA LEU A 432 14.40 6.33 7.67
C LEU A 432 15.68 7.10 8.02
N PRO A 433 15.72 8.45 8.11
CA PRO A 433 16.95 9.14 8.47
C PRO A 433 17.49 8.77 9.86
N THR A 434 16.61 8.70 10.87
CA THR A 434 16.99 8.26 12.23
C THR A 434 17.44 6.81 12.23
N VAL A 435 16.69 5.91 11.59
CA VAL A 435 17.03 4.47 11.55
C VAL A 435 18.34 4.23 10.78
N CYS A 436 18.56 4.90 9.65
CA CYS A 436 19.82 4.81 8.91
C CYS A 436 21.02 5.27 9.74
N ALA A 437 20.88 6.36 10.49
CA ALA A 437 21.92 6.83 11.39
C ALA A 437 22.18 5.85 12.54
N GLN A 438 21.12 5.30 13.16
CA GLN A 438 21.24 4.23 14.17
C GLN A 438 21.92 2.96 13.58
N MET A 439 21.70 2.66 12.31
CA MET A 439 22.37 1.59 11.57
C MET A 439 23.79 1.97 11.08
N GLY A 440 24.35 3.09 11.52
CA GLY A 440 25.75 3.48 11.28
C GLY A 440 26.04 4.17 9.94
N LEU A 441 25.02 4.54 9.16
CA LEU A 441 25.20 5.22 7.88
C LEU A 441 25.56 6.70 8.02
N ASP A 442 25.17 7.34 9.11
CA ASP A 442 25.38 8.77 9.30
C ASP A 442 25.45 9.17 10.78
N PHE A 443 26.08 10.32 11.07
CA PHE A 443 26.17 10.92 12.40
C PHE A 443 26.20 12.46 12.31
N PRO A 444 25.61 13.20 13.28
CA PRO A 444 24.89 12.71 14.46
C PRO A 444 23.52 12.09 14.11
N ILE A 445 22.97 11.27 15.00
CA ILE A 445 21.65 10.64 14.79
C ILE A 445 20.56 11.72 14.90
N PRO A 446 19.81 12.02 13.82
CA PRO A 446 18.74 13.01 13.89
C PRO A 446 17.59 12.47 14.74
N THR A 447 16.95 13.34 15.52
CA THR A 447 15.77 12.91 16.28
C THR A 447 14.57 12.76 15.35
N LEU A 448 13.62 11.89 15.71
CA LEU A 448 12.38 11.77 14.95
C LEU A 448 11.57 13.07 14.93
N LYS A 449 11.76 13.97 15.89
CA LYS A 449 11.12 15.30 15.89
C LYS A 449 11.70 16.18 14.78
N ASP A 450 13.02 16.14 14.58
CA ASP A 450 13.69 16.91 13.53
C ASP A 450 13.22 16.46 12.14
N THR A 451 13.13 15.15 11.92
CA THR A 451 12.65 14.58 10.65
C THR A 451 11.13 14.77 10.47
N ALA A 452 10.35 14.73 11.55
CA ALA A 452 8.90 14.98 11.49
C ALA A 452 8.56 16.43 11.14
N ALA A 453 9.35 17.40 11.62
CA ALA A 453 9.17 18.81 11.30
C ALA A 453 9.30 19.09 9.79
N THR A 454 10.22 18.41 9.11
CA THR A 454 10.44 18.56 7.67
C THR A 454 9.40 17.85 6.81
N THR A 455 8.75 16.83 7.35
CA THR A 455 7.73 16.02 6.65
C THR A 455 6.29 16.44 6.97
N GLY A 456 6.10 17.38 7.90
CA GLY A 456 4.77 17.83 8.32
C GLY A 456 4.01 16.79 9.15
N VAL A 457 4.72 15.84 9.76
CA VAL A 457 4.16 14.72 10.50
C VAL A 457 4.20 15.01 12.01
N ARG A 458 3.27 14.45 12.78
CA ARG A 458 3.26 14.62 14.24
C ARG A 458 3.87 13.41 14.95
N VAL A 459 4.93 13.63 15.72
CA VAL A 459 5.42 12.65 16.69
C VAL A 459 4.55 12.69 17.94
N VAL A 460 4.05 11.53 18.37
CA VAL A 460 3.29 11.43 19.62
C VAL A 460 4.26 11.31 20.77
N GLU A 461 4.54 12.45 21.40
CA GLU A 461 5.13 12.47 22.74
C GLU A 461 4.10 11.93 23.72
N GLN A 462 4.42 10.83 24.40
CA GLN A 462 3.65 10.39 25.56
C GLN A 462 4.53 10.59 26.79
N LYS A 463 3.97 11.33 27.75
CA LYS A 463 4.52 11.58 29.08
C LYS A 463 4.52 10.31 29.92
#